data_AF-A0A2W4PBX3-F1
#
_entry.id   AF-A0A2W4PBX3-F1
#
_cell.length_a   1.000
_cell.length_b   1.000
_cell.length_c   1.000
_cell.angle_alpha   90.00
_cell.angle_beta   90.00
_cell.angle_gamma   90.00
#
_symmetry.space_group_name_H-M   'P 1'
#
loop_
_entity.id
_entity.type
_entity.pdbx_description
1 polymer ?
#
loop_
_entity_poly.entity_id
_entity_poly.type
_entity_poly.pdbx_seq_one_letter_code
_entity_poly.pdbx_strand_id
1 'polypeptide(L)'
;MTLFSRLFGKTTKKKELKARCPITREQIDRGFGYLLTTAEVVTSRKYWDMVMTEPETMSYTISHFRNEEHGTRMRSLIFEKYSSIPHPWIISDTCINLFEGIDRERAKRFAQLWWEQEGEFVPENSGPALEMLDPKSYQDWKDYAILEAGRSRISA
;
A
#
# COMPACT_ATOMS: atom_id res chain seq x y z
N MET A 1 7.39 -1.48 60.00
CA MET A 1 6.98 -0.47 58.99
C MET A 1 7.17 -1.06 57.62
N THR A 2 6.04 -1.29 56.95
CA THR A 2 5.82 -2.12 55.77
C THR A 2 6.26 -1.42 54.47
N LEU A 3 7.16 -2.08 53.74
CA LEU A 3 6.89 -2.64 52.41
C LEU A 3 6.22 -1.73 51.34
N PHE A 4 6.84 -0.60 50.95
CA PHE A 4 6.33 0.24 49.83
C PHE A 4 7.34 0.56 48.70
N SER A 5 8.48 -0.12 48.62
CA SER A 5 9.54 0.17 47.62
C SER A 5 9.59 -0.76 46.39
N ARG A 6 8.48 -1.42 46.00
CA ARG A 6 8.49 -2.38 44.85
C ARG A 6 7.30 -2.35 43.88
N LEU A 7 6.66 -1.20 43.65
CA LEU A 7 5.47 -1.14 42.77
C LEU A 7 5.60 -0.29 41.48
N PHE A 8 6.77 0.23 41.13
CA PHE A 8 6.96 0.97 39.87
C PHE A 8 8.18 0.49 39.07
N GLY A 9 8.22 -0.80 38.75
CA GLY A 9 9.36 -1.46 38.08
C GLY A 9 9.01 -2.33 36.88
N LYS A 10 7.84 -2.13 36.25
CA LYS A 10 7.59 -2.68 34.92
C LYS A 10 7.66 -1.55 33.91
N THR A 11 8.88 -1.21 33.49
CA THR A 11 9.09 -0.64 32.16
C THR A 11 8.48 -1.63 31.19
N THR A 12 7.28 -1.33 30.70
CA THR A 12 6.71 -1.97 29.52
C THR A 12 7.75 -1.75 28.42
N LYS A 13 8.60 -2.76 28.17
CA LYS A 13 9.49 -2.75 27.01
C LYS A 13 8.59 -2.49 25.81
N LYS A 14 8.66 -1.28 25.26
CA LYS A 14 7.93 -0.93 24.04
C LYS A 14 8.26 -2.01 23.03
N LYS A 15 7.21 -2.68 22.54
CA LYS A 15 7.36 -3.76 21.57
C LYS A 15 8.01 -3.13 20.33
N GLU A 16 9.13 -3.71 19.91
CA GLU A 16 9.83 -3.24 18.72
C GLU A 16 8.87 -3.21 17.52
N LEU A 17 8.81 -2.06 16.84
CA LEU A 17 7.99 -1.89 15.64
C LEU A 17 8.50 -2.85 14.58
N LYS A 18 7.59 -3.67 14.04
CA LYS A 18 7.88 -4.59 12.94
C LYS A 18 7.08 -4.15 11.73
N ALA A 19 7.77 -3.88 10.63
CA ALA A 19 7.16 -3.59 9.35
C ALA A 19 7.26 -4.80 8.40
N ARG A 20 6.28 -4.93 7.53
CA ARG A 20 6.32 -5.86 6.40
C ARG A 20 5.88 -5.14 5.15
N CYS A 21 6.57 -5.39 4.05
CA CYS A 21 6.17 -4.86 2.75
C CYS A 21 4.77 -5.42 2.42
N PRO A 22 3.78 -4.57 2.10
CA PRO A 22 2.43 -5.03 1.77
C PRO A 22 2.38 -5.81 0.45
N ILE A 23 3.42 -5.70 -0.38
CA ILE A 23 3.55 -6.40 -1.66
C ILE A 23 4.19 -7.78 -1.45
N THR A 24 5.46 -7.85 -1.03
CA THR A 24 6.20 -9.11 -0.90
C THR A 24 6.00 -9.83 0.42
N ARG A 25 5.38 -9.18 1.41
CA ARG A 25 5.26 -9.65 2.81
C ARG A 25 6.57 -9.84 3.55
N GLU A 26 7.70 -9.52 2.92
CA GLU A 26 9.03 -9.53 3.53
C GLU A 26 9.11 -8.53 4.68
N GLN A 27 9.92 -8.87 5.70
CA GLN A 27 10.19 -7.94 6.78
C GLN A 27 11.02 -6.77 6.26
N ILE A 28 10.70 -5.57 6.74
CA ILE A 28 11.49 -4.37 6.46
C ILE A 28 12.23 -4.02 7.74
N ASP A 29 13.55 -4.05 7.67
CA ASP A 29 14.42 -3.68 8.77
C ASP A 29 14.31 -2.19 9.09
N ARG A 30 14.56 -1.84 10.35
CA ARG A 30 14.48 -0.46 10.82
C ARG A 30 15.45 0.43 10.03
N GLY A 31 14.95 1.57 9.56
CA GLY A 31 15.74 2.52 8.75
C GLY A 31 15.72 2.24 7.24
N PHE A 32 15.08 1.16 6.80
CA PHE A 32 14.89 0.84 5.38
C PHE A 32 13.46 1.12 4.91
N GLY A 33 13.27 1.15 3.59
CA GLY A 33 11.98 1.32 2.94
C GLY A 33 11.62 2.75 2.59
N TYR A 34 10.43 2.88 1.99
CA TYR A 34 9.83 4.12 1.51
C TYR A 34 8.41 4.21 2.04
N LEU A 35 8.03 5.38 2.53
CA LEU A 35 6.67 5.61 3.02
C LEU A 35 5.86 6.36 1.97
N LEU A 36 4.81 5.72 1.47
CA LEU A 36 3.93 6.24 0.43
C LEU A 36 2.51 6.46 0.97
N THR A 37 1.80 7.44 0.43
CA THR A 37 0.35 7.61 0.63
C THR A 37 -0.42 6.61 -0.24
N THR A 38 -1.69 6.36 0.11
CA THR A 38 -2.55 5.52 -0.75
C THR A 38 -2.77 6.15 -2.12
N ALA A 39 -2.85 7.49 -2.20
CA ALA A 39 -2.92 8.22 -3.47
C ALA A 39 -1.75 7.86 -4.39
N GLU A 40 -0.51 7.96 -3.88
CA GLU A 40 0.71 7.61 -4.61
C GLU A 40 0.76 6.14 -5.05
N VAL A 41 0.24 5.23 -4.22
CA VAL A 41 0.16 3.80 -4.54
C VAL A 41 -0.81 3.55 -5.70
N VAL A 42 -2.02 4.13 -5.64
CA VAL A 42 -3.05 3.88 -6.65
C VAL A 42 -2.83 4.65 -7.95
N THR A 43 -2.01 5.69 -7.95
CA THR A 43 -1.63 6.41 -9.17
C THR A 43 -0.42 5.78 -9.89
N SER A 44 -0.36 4.45 -9.96
CA SER A 44 0.70 3.71 -10.64
C SER A 44 0.13 2.61 -11.52
N ARG A 45 0.48 2.61 -12.81
CA ARG A 45 0.05 1.57 -13.76
C ARG A 45 0.72 0.24 -13.44
N LYS A 46 2.03 0.28 -13.21
CA LYS A 46 2.83 -0.91 -12.88
C LYS A 46 2.33 -1.63 -11.64
N TYR A 47 1.88 -0.87 -10.64
CA TYR A 47 1.27 -1.44 -9.45
C TYR A 47 -0.02 -2.19 -9.79
N TRP A 48 -0.94 -1.58 -10.55
CA TRP A 48 -2.19 -2.24 -10.93
C TRP A 48 -1.99 -3.42 -11.87
N ASP A 49 -1.06 -3.32 -12.82
CA ASP A 49 -0.72 -4.44 -13.69
C ASP A 49 -0.21 -5.64 -12.90
N MET A 50 0.64 -5.40 -11.90
CA MET A 50 1.08 -6.43 -10.97
C MET A 50 -0.11 -6.97 -10.16
N VAL A 51 -0.86 -6.12 -9.45
CA VAL A 51 -2.00 -6.54 -8.60
C VAL A 51 -3.02 -7.38 -9.39
N MET A 52 -3.30 -7.03 -10.63
CA MET A 52 -4.27 -7.76 -11.47
C MET A 52 -3.69 -9.00 -12.14
N THR A 53 -2.38 -9.24 -12.03
CA THR A 53 -1.72 -10.41 -12.62
C THR A 53 -1.01 -11.27 -11.58
N GLU A 54 -1.25 -11.01 -10.29
CA GLU A 54 -0.88 -11.89 -9.20
C GLU A 54 -1.68 -13.21 -9.28
N PRO A 55 -1.13 -14.34 -8.78
CA PRO A 55 -1.82 -15.63 -8.82
C PRO A 55 -3.23 -15.60 -8.22
N GLU A 56 -3.45 -14.80 -7.17
CA GLU A 56 -4.72 -14.69 -6.45
C GLU A 56 -5.81 -13.94 -7.24
N THR A 57 -5.42 -13.09 -8.19
CA THR A 57 -6.32 -12.17 -8.91
C THR A 57 -6.39 -12.46 -10.41
N MET A 58 -5.44 -13.23 -10.95
CA MET A 58 -5.34 -13.56 -12.37
C MET A 58 -6.62 -14.14 -12.96
N SER A 59 -7.33 -15.00 -12.21
CA SER A 59 -8.60 -15.59 -12.66
C SER A 59 -9.67 -14.53 -12.95
N TYR A 60 -9.76 -13.49 -12.12
CA TYR A 60 -10.69 -12.38 -12.32
C TYR A 60 -10.31 -11.52 -13.52
N THR A 61 -9.01 -11.35 -13.76
CA THR A 61 -8.47 -10.68 -14.96
C THR A 61 -8.82 -11.45 -16.23
N ILE A 62 -8.64 -12.77 -16.23
CA ILE A 62 -9.05 -13.64 -17.35
C ILE A 62 -10.56 -13.52 -17.58
N SER A 63 -11.38 -13.68 -16.54
CA SER A 63 -12.84 -13.57 -16.64
C SER A 63 -13.29 -12.22 -17.18
N HIS A 64 -12.69 -11.12 -16.70
CA HIS A 64 -12.99 -9.78 -17.20
C HIS A 64 -12.75 -9.66 -18.71
N PHE A 65 -11.58 -10.07 -19.20
CA PHE A 65 -11.26 -10.01 -20.63
C PHE A 65 -11.99 -11.05 -21.48
N ARG A 66 -12.63 -12.04 -20.85
CA ARG A 66 -13.62 -12.94 -21.49
C ARG A 66 -15.04 -12.38 -21.48
N ASN A 67 -15.22 -11.13 -21.05
CA ASN A 67 -16.50 -10.45 -20.92
C ASN A 67 -17.45 -11.10 -19.89
N GLU A 68 -16.90 -11.74 -18.86
CA GLU A 68 -17.68 -12.27 -17.73
C GLU A 68 -17.86 -11.17 -16.66
N GLU A 69 -19.12 -10.83 -16.35
CA GLU A 69 -19.47 -9.75 -15.41
C GLU A 69 -18.80 -9.92 -14.04
N HIS A 70 -18.69 -11.17 -13.56
CA HIS A 70 -18.04 -11.49 -12.29
C HIS A 70 -16.58 -11.02 -12.24
N GLY A 71 -15.84 -11.11 -13.35
CA GLY A 71 -14.46 -10.64 -13.43
C GLY A 71 -14.35 -9.13 -13.21
N THR A 72 -15.18 -8.35 -13.90
CA THR A 72 -15.25 -6.89 -13.70
C THR A 72 -15.64 -6.54 -12.27
N ARG A 73 -16.65 -7.21 -11.72
CA ARG A 73 -17.11 -6.97 -10.34
C ARG A 73 -16.00 -7.22 -9.32
N MET A 74 -15.27 -8.32 -9.44
CA MET A 74 -14.17 -8.63 -8.52
C MET A 74 -13.02 -7.65 -8.65
N ARG A 75 -12.69 -7.20 -9.87
CA ARG A 75 -11.67 -6.16 -10.10
C ARG A 75 -12.06 -4.82 -9.48
N SER A 76 -13.34 -4.45 -9.52
CA SER A 76 -13.86 -3.27 -8.78
C SER A 76 -13.64 -3.39 -7.27
N LEU A 77 -13.96 -4.55 -6.68
CA LEU A 77 -13.75 -4.78 -5.25
C LEU A 77 -12.25 -4.75 -4.86
N ILE A 78 -11.38 -5.27 -5.73
CA ILE A 78 -9.92 -5.20 -5.54
C ILE A 78 -9.45 -3.74 -5.54
N PHE A 79 -9.90 -2.94 -6.51
CA PHE A 79 -9.57 -1.51 -6.56
C PHE A 79 -10.05 -0.78 -5.29
N GLU A 80 -11.29 -1.01 -4.88
CA GLU A 80 -11.88 -0.40 -3.67
C GLU A 80 -11.11 -0.78 -2.41
N LYS A 81 -10.75 -2.07 -2.26
CA LYS A 81 -9.94 -2.56 -1.14
C LYS A 81 -8.62 -1.80 -0.98
N TYR A 82 -7.90 -1.55 -2.07
CA TYR A 82 -6.59 -0.90 -1.98
C TYR A 82 -6.70 0.63 -1.95
N SER A 83 -7.65 1.22 -2.67
CA SER A 83 -7.85 2.67 -2.72
C SER A 83 -8.49 3.25 -1.45
N SER A 84 -9.13 2.43 -0.61
CA SER A 84 -9.75 2.86 0.65
C SER A 84 -8.81 2.84 1.85
N ILE A 85 -7.55 2.43 1.70
CA ILE A 85 -6.62 2.32 2.83
C ILE A 85 -6.32 3.72 3.38
N PRO A 86 -6.59 4.00 4.67
CA PRO A 86 -6.42 5.33 5.24
C PRO A 86 -4.99 5.61 5.73
N HIS A 87 -4.16 4.58 5.85
CA HIS A 87 -2.83 4.68 6.43
C HIS A 87 -1.73 4.64 5.35
N PRO A 88 -0.58 5.30 5.60
CA PRO A 88 0.54 5.23 4.68
C PRO A 88 1.13 3.82 4.60
N TRP A 89 1.82 3.55 3.50
CA TRP A 89 2.37 2.26 3.11
C TRP A 89 3.87 2.27 3.27
N ILE A 90 4.40 1.41 4.13
CA ILE A 90 5.84 1.16 4.19
C ILE A 90 6.23 0.09 3.15
N ILE A 91 6.90 0.53 2.10
CA ILE A 91 7.29 -0.25 0.93
C ILE A 91 8.78 -0.61 1.02
N SER A 92 9.14 -1.85 0.73
CA SER A 92 10.55 -2.27 0.70
C SER A 92 11.32 -1.66 -0.48
N ASP A 93 12.64 -1.58 -0.35
CA ASP A 93 13.52 -1.08 -1.42
C ASP A 93 13.40 -1.88 -2.72
N THR A 94 13.05 -3.17 -2.62
CA THR A 94 12.81 -4.06 -3.77
C THR A 94 11.56 -3.71 -4.55
N CYS A 95 10.56 -3.10 -3.90
CA CYS A 95 9.24 -2.83 -4.48
C CYS A 95 9.03 -1.40 -4.95
N ILE A 96 9.89 -0.45 -4.57
CA ILE A 96 9.70 0.98 -4.91
C ILE A 96 9.59 1.25 -6.41
N ASN A 97 10.21 0.41 -7.25
CA ASN A 97 10.16 0.53 -8.71
C ASN A 97 8.77 0.20 -9.32
N LEU A 98 7.86 -0.37 -8.54
CA LEU A 98 6.47 -0.61 -8.93
C LEU A 98 5.61 0.65 -8.89
N PHE A 99 6.08 1.71 -8.25
CA PHE A 99 5.33 2.96 -8.06
C PHE A 99 5.90 4.05 -8.95
N GLU A 100 5.02 4.68 -9.72
CA GLU A 100 5.36 5.70 -10.72
C GLU A 100 5.12 7.11 -10.17
N GLY A 101 5.87 8.10 -10.65
CA GLY A 101 5.71 9.49 -10.22
C GLY A 101 6.13 9.80 -8.77
N ILE A 102 6.81 8.86 -8.09
CA ILE A 102 7.22 9.02 -6.69
C ILE A 102 8.51 9.82 -6.56
N ASP A 103 8.48 10.87 -5.72
CA ASP A 103 9.70 11.47 -5.16
C ASP A 103 10.31 10.52 -4.10
N ARG A 104 11.31 9.75 -4.54
CA ARG A 104 11.97 8.73 -3.72
C ARG A 104 12.73 9.29 -2.54
N GLU A 105 13.33 10.47 -2.69
CA GLU A 105 14.09 11.10 -1.61
C GLU A 105 13.15 11.56 -0.50
N ARG A 106 12.00 12.14 -0.86
CA ARG A 106 10.95 12.46 0.13
C ARG A 106 10.38 11.20 0.78
N ALA A 107 10.00 10.20 0.00
CA ALA A 107 9.41 8.96 0.53
C ALA A 107 10.37 8.22 1.48
N LYS A 108 11.68 8.26 1.20
CA LYS A 108 12.72 7.70 2.08
C LYS A 108 12.85 8.49 3.38
N ARG A 109 12.85 9.83 3.32
CA ARG A 109 12.83 10.69 4.52
C ARG A 109 11.58 10.44 5.38
N PHE A 110 10.42 10.27 4.75
CA PHE A 110 9.19 9.95 5.47
C PHE A 110 9.25 8.58 6.15
N ALA A 111 9.85 7.57 5.51
CA ALA A 111 10.11 6.29 6.16
C ALA A 111 11.03 6.43 7.39
N GLN A 112 12.08 7.26 7.31
CA GLN A 112 12.95 7.54 8.44
C GLN A 112 12.17 8.15 9.62
N LEU A 113 11.37 9.18 9.36
CA LEU A 113 10.51 9.80 10.38
C LEU A 113 9.52 8.80 10.99
N TRP A 114 8.95 7.92 10.17
CA TRP A 114 8.06 6.84 10.63
C TRP A 114 8.76 5.85 11.55
N TRP A 115 9.99 5.45 11.23
CA TRP A 115 10.80 4.59 12.11
C TRP A 115 11.25 5.27 13.41
N GLU A 116 11.53 6.58 13.37
CA GLU A 116 11.90 7.38 14.53
C GLU A 116 10.72 7.60 15.47
N GLN A 117 9.52 7.80 14.90
CA GLN A 117 8.28 8.01 15.63
C GLN A 117 7.51 6.70 15.91
N GLU A 118 8.20 5.55 15.87
CA GLU A 118 7.62 4.25 16.20
C GLU A 118 6.33 3.90 15.43
N GLY A 119 6.21 4.40 14.20
CA GLY A 119 5.13 4.10 13.28
C GLY A 119 4.01 5.14 13.24
N GLU A 120 4.13 6.21 14.02
CA GLU A 120 3.08 7.23 14.17
C GLU A 120 3.18 8.39 13.16
N PHE A 121 4.30 8.52 12.44
CA PHE A 121 4.43 9.57 11.43
C PHE A 121 3.48 9.31 10.25
N VAL A 122 2.65 10.29 9.93
CA VAL A 122 1.71 10.22 8.80
C VAL A 122 2.02 11.36 7.83
N PRO A 123 2.45 11.07 6.59
CA PRO A 123 2.62 12.09 5.55
C PRO A 123 1.35 12.91 5.33
N GLU A 124 1.50 14.17 4.98
CA GLU A 124 0.39 14.98 4.44
C GLU A 124 -0.23 14.27 3.22
N ASN A 125 -1.56 14.41 3.06
CA ASN A 125 -2.36 13.70 2.06
C ASN A 125 -2.38 12.17 2.21
N SER A 126 -2.10 11.64 3.40
CA SER A 126 -2.45 10.27 3.75
C SER A 126 -3.95 10.16 3.99
N GLY A 127 -4.55 9.09 3.48
CA GLY A 127 -5.99 8.84 3.57
C GLY A 127 -6.46 8.00 2.39
N PRO A 128 -7.75 7.65 2.35
CA PRO A 128 -8.36 7.01 1.19
C PRO A 128 -8.12 7.85 -0.07
N ALA A 129 -7.78 7.21 -1.18
CA ALA A 129 -7.49 7.91 -2.43
C ALA A 129 -8.67 8.73 -2.96
N LEU A 130 -9.91 8.32 -2.67
CA LEU A 130 -11.11 9.07 -3.03
C LEU A 130 -11.18 10.45 -2.36
N GLU A 131 -10.60 10.58 -1.17
CA GLU A 131 -10.58 11.83 -0.41
C GLU A 131 -9.37 12.70 -0.77
N MET A 132 -8.27 12.08 -1.22
CA MET A 132 -6.98 12.74 -1.44
C MET A 132 -6.73 13.12 -2.91
N LEU A 133 -7.39 12.44 -3.87
CA LEU A 133 -7.30 12.74 -5.29
C LEU A 133 -8.48 13.60 -5.75
N ASP A 134 -8.26 14.40 -6.79
CA ASP A 134 -9.39 15.04 -7.46
C ASP A 134 -10.30 13.97 -8.12
N PRO A 135 -11.61 14.26 -8.29
CA PRO A 135 -12.56 13.27 -8.79
C PRO A 135 -12.19 12.67 -10.15
N LYS A 136 -11.57 13.47 -11.03
CA LYS A 136 -11.19 13.00 -12.37
C LYS A 136 -10.02 12.04 -12.26
N SER A 137 -8.97 12.41 -11.53
CA SER A 137 -7.81 11.53 -11.32
C SER A 137 -8.22 10.20 -10.66
N TYR A 138 -9.06 10.24 -9.63
CA TYR A 138 -9.56 9.01 -8.99
C TYR A 138 -10.29 8.11 -9.99
N GLN A 139 -11.17 8.69 -10.82
CA GLN A 139 -11.91 7.95 -11.82
C GLN A 139 -11.00 7.38 -12.92
N ASP A 140 -10.04 8.16 -13.44
CA ASP A 140 -9.09 7.69 -14.46
C ASP A 140 -8.28 6.47 -13.97
N TRP A 141 -7.82 6.50 -12.71
CA TRP A 141 -7.07 5.39 -12.12
C TRP A 141 -7.96 4.19 -11.79
N LYS A 142 -9.20 4.43 -11.39
CA LYS A 142 -10.22 3.38 -11.23
C LYS A 142 -10.48 2.66 -12.55
N ASP A 143 -10.67 3.42 -13.63
CA ASP A 143 -10.93 2.87 -14.95
C ASP A 143 -9.72 2.09 -15.48
N TYR A 144 -8.50 2.60 -15.31
CA TYR A 144 -7.30 1.84 -15.69
C TYR A 144 -7.22 0.52 -14.93
N ALA A 145 -7.32 0.56 -13.59
CA ALA A 145 -7.19 -0.62 -12.76
C ALA A 145 -8.25 -1.68 -13.08
N ILE A 146 -9.50 -1.26 -13.31
CA ILE A 146 -10.61 -2.19 -13.55
C ILE A 146 -10.65 -2.67 -15.00
N LEU A 147 -10.41 -1.80 -15.99
CA LEU A 147 -10.69 -2.11 -17.40
C LEU A 147 -9.45 -2.51 -18.20
N GLU A 148 -8.25 -2.07 -17.80
CA GLU A 148 -7.04 -2.21 -18.63
C GLU A 148 -5.93 -3.00 -17.95
N ALA A 149 -5.77 -2.88 -16.63
CA ALA A 149 -4.64 -3.46 -15.93
C ALA A 149 -4.57 -4.99 -16.10
N GLY A 150 -3.38 -5.47 -16.49
CA GLY A 150 -3.10 -6.89 -16.74
C GLY A 150 -3.46 -7.41 -18.14
N ARG A 151 -4.01 -6.58 -19.03
CA ARG A 151 -4.39 -6.99 -20.41
C ARG A 151 -3.25 -7.66 -21.18
N SER A 152 -2.03 -7.16 -21.01
CA SER A 152 -0.82 -7.67 -21.68
C SER A 152 -0.46 -9.12 -21.31
N ARG A 153 -0.98 -9.64 -20.19
CA ARG A 153 -0.75 -11.03 -19.75
C ARG A 153 -1.77 -12.03 -20.29
N ILE A 154 -2.88 -11.55 -20.84
CA ILE A 154 -3.95 -12.40 -21.39
C ILE A 154 -3.82 -12.57 -22.91
N SER A 155 -3.08 -11.68 -23.57
CA SER A 155 -2.93 -11.61 -25.02
C SER A 155 -1.77 -12.45 -25.59
N ALA A 156 -1.41 -13.56 -24.92
CA ALA A 156 -0.42 -14.54 -25.37
C ALA A 156 -1.07 -15.89 -25.72
#